data_AF-A0A7C3U9N9-F1
#
_entry.id   AF-A0A7C3U9N9-F1
#
_cell.length_a   1.000
_cell.length_b   1.000
_cell.length_c   1.000
_cell.angle_alpha   90.00
_cell.angle_beta   90.00
_cell.angle_gamma   90.00
#
_symmetry.space_group_name_H-M   'P 1'
#
loop_
_entity.id
_entity.type
_entity.pdbx_description
1 polymer ?
#
loop_
_entity_poly.entity_id
_entity_poly.type
_entity_poly.pdbx_seq_one_letter_code
_entity_poly.pdbx_strand_id
1 'polypeptide(L)'
;MEGTIRSLISEWFYSEIPKLVKRDISLPIKGNALALIGPRRAGKTFMMYQIVSDLIQKGVAKESTVYLNFEDLRLSNLRNEDFPMFLKLLAEMTKPLPS
;
A
#
# COMPACT_ATOMS: atom_id res chain seq x y z
N MET A 1 -9.47 13.06 -10.74
CA MET A 1 -8.63 12.50 -9.68
C MET A 1 -9.30 11.33 -8.97
N GLU A 2 -10.55 11.47 -8.51
CA GLU A 2 -11.27 10.38 -7.82
C GLU A 2 -11.30 9.06 -8.60
N GLY A 3 -11.73 9.06 -9.86
CA GLY A 3 -11.75 7.84 -10.69
C GLY A 3 -10.38 7.16 -10.82
N THR A 4 -9.31 7.96 -10.87
CA THR A 4 -7.92 7.46 -10.88
C THR A 4 -7.57 6.72 -9.60
N ILE A 5 -7.84 7.33 -8.44
CA ILE A 5 -7.54 6.71 -7.13
C ILE A 5 -8.38 5.45 -6.95
N ARG A 6 -9.67 5.47 -7.31
CA ARG A 6 -10.53 4.27 -7.29
C ARG A 6 -9.96 3.15 -8.16
N SER A 7 -9.48 3.47 -9.37
CA SER A 7 -8.81 2.50 -10.26
C SER A 7 -7.57 1.91 -9.59
N LEU A 8 -6.68 2.75 -9.05
CA LEU A 8 -5.44 2.32 -8.39
C LEU A 8 -5.69 1.41 -7.18
N ILE A 9 -6.66 1.76 -6.33
CA ILE A 9 -7.04 0.93 -5.17
C ILE A 9 -7.63 -0.41 -5.66
N SER A 10 -8.48 -0.39 -6.68
CA SER A 10 -9.09 -1.61 -7.22
C SER A 10 -8.05 -2.53 -7.86
N GLU A 11 -7.15 -1.97 -8.67
CA GLU A 11 -6.00 -2.68 -9.25
C GLU A 11 -5.16 -3.34 -8.16
N TRP A 12 -4.91 -2.62 -7.05
CA TRP A 12 -4.22 -3.19 -5.91
C TRP A 12 -4.99 -4.36 -5.31
N PHE A 13 -6.30 -4.25 -5.08
CA PHE A 13 -7.10 -5.35 -4.52
C PHE A 13 -7.05 -6.61 -5.40
N TYR A 14 -7.23 -6.47 -6.70
CA TYR A 14 -7.23 -7.60 -7.66
C TYR A 14 -5.84 -8.13 -8.03
N SER A 15 -4.77 -7.39 -7.76
CA SER A 15 -3.41 -7.84 -8.07
C SER A 15 -3.02 -9.13 -7.31
N GLU A 16 -1.90 -9.73 -7.68
CA GLU A 16 -1.25 -10.73 -6.82
C GLU A 16 -0.02 -10.12 -6.16
N ILE A 17 0.26 -10.53 -4.93
CA ILE A 17 1.56 -10.20 -4.33
C ILE A 17 2.62 -11.01 -5.11
N PRO A 18 3.65 -10.38 -5.68
CA PRO A 18 4.64 -11.08 -6.48
C PRO A 18 5.35 -12.13 -5.62
N LYS A 19 5.91 -13.18 -6.24
CA LYS A 19 6.71 -14.18 -5.51
C LYS A 19 7.89 -13.49 -4.82
N LEU A 20 7.93 -13.59 -3.49
CA LEU A 20 8.94 -12.93 -2.66
C LEU A 20 10.02 -13.94 -2.24
N VAL A 21 11.27 -13.51 -2.28
CA VAL A 21 12.33 -14.15 -1.48
C VAL A 21 12.29 -13.48 -0.11
N LYS A 22 11.81 -14.21 0.90
CA LYS A 22 11.64 -13.67 2.25
C LYS A 22 12.98 -13.20 2.80
N ARG A 23 13.06 -11.93 3.16
CA ARG A 23 14.21 -11.37 3.87
C ARG A 23 14.09 -11.70 5.35
N ASP A 24 15.20 -12.12 5.95
CA ASP A 24 15.34 -12.28 7.41
C ASP A 24 15.55 -10.92 8.08
N ILE A 25 14.55 -10.04 7.91
CA ILE A 25 14.50 -8.71 8.51
C ILE A 25 13.14 -8.59 9.14
N SER A 26 13.10 -8.51 10.47
CA SER A 26 11.90 -8.13 11.20
C SER A 26 11.82 -6.61 11.24
N LEU A 27 10.83 -6.04 10.56
CA LEU A 27 10.53 -4.61 10.66
C LEU A 27 9.49 -4.41 11.76
N PRO A 28 9.87 -3.84 12.92
CA PRO A 28 8.87 -3.51 13.92
C PRO A 28 8.07 -2.32 13.39
N ILE A 29 6.87 -2.57 12.88
CA ILE A 29 5.91 -1.51 12.57
C ILE A 29 5.44 -0.96 13.92
N LYS A 30 6.13 0.09 14.40
CA LYS A 30 5.82 0.79 15.65
C LYS A 30 5.21 2.14 15.30
N GLY A 31 4.04 2.44 15.87
CA GLY A 31 3.33 3.69 15.63
C GLY A 31 2.66 3.76 14.25
N ASN A 32 2.41 4.97 13.77
CA ASN A 32 1.54 5.22 12.62
C ASN A 32 2.28 5.26 11.27
N ALA A 33 3.62 5.33 11.27
CA ALA A 33 4.42 5.48 10.05
C ALA A 33 5.78 4.79 10.19
N LEU A 34 6.21 4.13 9.10
CA LEU A 34 7.53 3.54 8.94
C LEU A 34 8.15 4.06 7.65
N ALA A 35 9.34 4.67 7.74
CA ALA A 35 10.09 5.14 6.59
C ALA A 35 11.16 4.12 6.17
N LEU A 36 11.09 3.62 4.93
CA LEU A 36 12.11 2.76 4.34
C LEU A 36 13.05 3.58 3.44
N ILE A 37 14.27 3.81 3.89
CA ILE A 37 15.29 4.61 3.18
C ILE A 37 16.39 3.74 2.57
N GLY A 38 17.00 4.20 1.47
CA GLY A 38 18.13 3.52 0.83
C GLY A 38 18.18 3.74 -0.69
N PRO A 39 19.23 3.22 -1.37
CA PRO A 39 19.47 3.47 -2.79
C PRO A 39 18.40 2.87 -3.72
N ARG A 40 18.34 3.35 -4.97
CA ARG A 40 17.49 2.76 -6.03
C ARG A 40 17.83 1.27 -6.18
N ARG A 41 16.81 0.42 -6.39
CA ARG A 41 16.95 -1.04 -6.51
C ARG A 41 17.41 -1.81 -5.26
N ALA A 42 17.44 -1.19 -4.08
CA ALA A 42 17.69 -1.90 -2.81
C ALA A 42 16.58 -2.90 -2.39
N GLY A 43 15.47 -2.98 -3.15
CA GLY A 43 14.35 -3.88 -2.85
C GLY A 43 13.31 -3.33 -1.87
N LYS A 44 13.23 -1.99 -1.71
CA LYS A 44 12.26 -1.33 -0.81
C LYS A 44 10.81 -1.69 -1.13
N THR A 45 10.42 -1.65 -2.42
CA THR A 45 9.07 -2.07 -2.85
C THR A 45 8.79 -3.54 -2.52
N PHE A 46 9.78 -4.41 -2.71
CA PHE A 46 9.66 -5.82 -2.31
C PHE A 46 9.51 -5.98 -0.80
N MET A 47 10.14 -5.12 0.00
CA MET A 47 9.94 -5.10 1.45
C MET A 47 8.51 -4.67 1.82
N MET A 48 7.93 -3.69 1.13
CA MET A 48 6.51 -3.32 1.33
C MET A 48 5.58 -4.49 0.99
N TYR A 49 5.84 -5.22 -0.09
CA TYR A 49 5.08 -6.43 -0.41
C TYR A 49 5.24 -7.55 0.61
N GLN A 50 6.44 -7.72 1.19
CA GLN A 50 6.64 -8.66 2.29
C GLN A 50 5.84 -8.28 3.52
N ILE A 51 5.78 -6.99 3.88
CA ILE A 51 4.93 -6.50 4.98
C ILE A 51 3.46 -6.87 4.74
N VAL A 52 2.94 -6.61 3.54
CA VAL A 52 1.56 -6.97 3.17
C VAL A 52 1.36 -8.49 3.24
N SER A 53 2.29 -9.27 2.71
CA SER A 53 2.23 -10.74 2.77
C SER A 53 2.20 -11.26 4.20
N ASP A 54 3.01 -10.69 5.10
CA ASP A 54 3.04 -11.06 6.52
C ASP A 54 1.74 -10.65 7.25
N LEU A 55 1.12 -9.53 6.86
CA LEU A 55 -0.20 -9.12 7.38
C LEU A 55 -1.30 -10.10 6.93
N ILE A 56 -1.30 -10.50 5.66
CA ILE A 56 -2.27 -11.47 5.12
C ILE A 56 -2.12 -12.82 5.81
N GLN A 57 -0.89 -13.29 6.03
CA GLN A 57 -0.63 -14.52 6.79
C GLN A 57 -1.14 -14.45 8.24
N LYS A 58 -1.29 -13.25 8.81
CA LYS A 58 -1.87 -13.02 10.14
C LYS A 58 -3.39 -12.84 10.13
N GLY A 59 -4.04 -13.04 8.98
CA GLY A 59 -5.50 -12.94 8.84
C GLY A 59 -6.01 -11.55 8.47
N VAL A 60 -5.15 -10.58 8.17
CA VAL A 60 -5.58 -9.28 7.65
C VAL A 60 -6.02 -9.47 6.19
N ALA A 61 -7.25 -9.05 5.86
CA ALA A 61 -7.72 -9.10 4.49
C ALA A 61 -6.83 -8.22 3.59
N LYS A 62 -6.54 -8.66 2.37
CA LYS A 62 -5.74 -7.86 1.43
C LYS A 62 -6.38 -6.49 1.18
N GLU A 63 -7.70 -6.44 1.14
CA GLU A 63 -8.48 -5.20 0.95
C GLU A 63 -8.47 -4.28 2.18
N SER A 64 -7.84 -4.68 3.29
CA SER A 64 -7.48 -3.79 4.40
C SER A 64 -6.13 -3.10 4.18
N THR A 65 -5.46 -3.34 3.05
CA THR A 65 -4.17 -2.73 2.68
C THR A 65 -4.30 -1.98 1.36
N VAL A 66 -3.53 -0.91 1.18
CA VAL A 66 -3.44 -0.17 -0.09
C VAL A 66 -1.98 0.07 -0.43
N TYR A 67 -1.62 -0.17 -1.70
CA TYR A 67 -0.34 0.22 -2.27
C TYR A 67 -0.54 1.37 -3.26
N LEU A 68 0.26 2.42 -3.11
CA LEU A 68 0.30 3.53 -4.07
C LEU A 68 1.74 3.77 -4.51
N ASN A 69 1.92 3.86 -5.83
CA ASN A 69 3.16 4.27 -6.44
C ASN A 69 3.05 5.73 -6.89
N PHE A 70 3.67 6.66 -6.18
CA PHE A 70 3.64 8.08 -6.55
C PHE A 70 4.33 8.41 -7.88
N GLU A 71 5.12 7.48 -8.43
CA GLU A 71 5.70 7.61 -9.78
C GLU A 71 4.72 7.22 -10.90
N ASP A 72 3.51 6.75 -10.57
CA ASP A 72 2.48 6.46 -11.57
C ASP A 72 2.03 7.77 -12.24
N LEU A 73 2.17 7.85 -13.57
CA LEU A 73 1.85 9.05 -14.35
C LEU A 73 0.42 9.54 -14.15
N ARG A 74 -0.51 8.64 -13.79
CA ARG A 74 -1.90 9.00 -13.51
C ARG A 74 -2.05 9.89 -12.27
N LEU A 75 -1.06 9.87 -11.38
CA LEU A 75 -0.99 10.70 -10.17
C LEU A 75 -0.22 12.02 -10.38
N SER A 76 0.25 12.32 -11.59
CA SER A 76 1.03 13.54 -11.90
C SER A 76 0.33 14.85 -11.52
N ASN A 77 -1.00 14.87 -11.49
CA ASN A 77 -1.82 16.03 -11.13
C ASN A 77 -2.41 15.96 -9.71
N LEU A 78 -1.95 15.02 -8.87
CA LEU A 78 -2.40 14.90 -7.48
C LEU A 78 -1.91 16.11 -6.68
N ARG A 79 -2.83 16.80 -6.02
CA ARG A 79 -2.55 17.99 -5.22
C ARG A 79 -3.00 17.82 -3.77
N ASN A 80 -2.57 18.73 -2.90
CA ASN A 80 -2.92 18.69 -1.49
C ASN A 80 -4.44 18.82 -1.27
N GLU A 81 -5.15 19.53 -2.14
CA GLU A 81 -6.61 19.68 -2.05
C GLU A 81 -7.36 18.37 -2.33
N ASP A 82 -6.71 17.39 -2.96
CA ASP A 82 -7.28 16.06 -3.21
C ASP A 82 -7.23 15.14 -1.97
N PHE A 83 -6.47 15.51 -0.92
CA PHE A 83 -6.23 14.66 0.25
C PHE A 83 -7.52 14.27 1.02
N PRO A 84 -8.50 15.18 1.25
CA PRO A 84 -9.76 14.78 1.88
C PRO A 84 -10.53 13.74 1.07
N MET A 85 -10.54 13.87 -0.27
CA MET A 85 -11.16 12.89 -1.16
C MET A 85 -10.40 11.56 -1.12
N PHE A 86 -9.07 11.60 -1.10
CA PHE A 86 -8.24 10.40 -0.95
C PHE A 86 -8.58 9.62 0.33
N LEU A 87 -8.64 10.29 1.49
CA LEU A 87 -9.01 9.65 2.76
C LEU A 87 -10.42 9.07 2.74
N LYS A 88 -11.38 9.80 2.15
CA LYS A 88 -12.75 9.31 1.96
C LYS A 88 -12.75 8.01 1.15
N LEU A 89 -12.03 7.95 0.04
CA LEU A 89 -11.96 6.75 -0.80
C LEU A 89 -11.31 5.56 -0.08
N LEU A 90 -10.24 5.79 0.70
CA LEU A 90 -9.65 4.74 1.52
C LEU A 90 -10.68 4.16 2.50
N ALA A 91 -11.42 5.02 3.21
CA ALA A 91 -12.42 4.58 4.17
C ALA A 91 -13.60 3.85 3.51
N GLU A 92 -14.03 4.29 2.32
CA GLU A 92 -15.13 3.67 1.57
C GLU A 92 -14.77 2.30 0.98
N MET A 93 -13.54 2.14 0.49
CA MET A 93 -13.16 0.98 -0.32
C MET A 93 -12.44 -0.11 0.50
N THR A 94 -11.79 0.23 1.61
CA THR A 94 -11.01 -0.74 2.39
C THR A 94 -11.87 -1.51 3.38
N LYS A 95 -11.49 -2.76 3.65
CA LYS A 95 -12.10 -3.54 4.74
C LYS A 95 -11.53 -3.07 6.08
N PRO A 96 -12.35 -3.02 7.15
CA PRO A 96 -11.85 -2.69 8.48
C PRO A 96 -10.78 -3.69 8.91
N LEU A 97 -9.83 -3.22 9.72
CA LEU A 97 -8.83 -4.10 10.32
C LEU A 97 -9.53 -5.09 11.27
N PRO A 98 -9.00 -6.32 11.41
CA PRO A 98 -9.48 -7.25 12.42
C PRO A 98 -9.37 -6.63 13.82
N SER A 99 -10.37 -6.90 14.65
CA SER A 99 -10.45 -6.45 16.04
C SER A 99 -9.43 -7.15 16.94
#